data_AF-A0A7J8DCU6-F1
#
_entry.id   AF-A0A7J8DCU6-F1
#
_cell.length_a   1.000
_cell.length_b   1.000
_cell.length_c   1.000
_cell.angle_alpha   90.00
_cell.angle_beta   90.00
_cell.angle_gamma   90.00
#
_symmetry.space_group_name_H-M   'P 1'
#
loop_
_entity.id
_entity.type
_entity.pdbx_description
1 polymer ?
#
loop_
_entity_poly.entity_id
_entity_poly.type
_entity_poly.pdbx_seq_one_letter_code
_entity_poly.pdbx_strand_id
1 'polypeptide(L)'
;MDSLVEPRWPPGLEVMKTVDDLLRCGICFEYFNIAMMIPQCSHNYCSLCIRKFLSYKTQCPTCCVTVTEPDLKNNRVLDELEPFVAVCLRVTTHFSCFLLFKEPCCQTTHSSSLQTAFKASKQVNGEFLG
;
A
#
# COMPACT_ATOMS: atom_id res chain seq x y z
N MET A 1 20.76 21.63 16.42
CA MET A 1 19.81 22.12 15.39
C MET A 1 18.88 20.95 15.13
N ASP A 2 17.89 20.78 16.01
CA ASP A 2 16.92 19.71 15.90
C ASP A 2 15.96 20.08 14.77
N SER A 3 16.15 19.43 13.62
CA SER A 3 15.19 19.46 12.53
C SER A 3 13.86 19.02 13.12
N LEU A 4 12.86 19.91 13.13
CA LEU A 4 11.49 19.59 13.52
C LEU A 4 10.95 18.58 12.50
N VAL A 5 11.21 17.30 12.76
CA VAL A 5 10.63 16.21 11.98
C VAL A 5 9.15 16.21 12.34
N GLU A 6 8.34 16.80 11.46
CA GLU A 6 6.88 16.70 11.56
C GLU A 6 6.50 15.24 11.80
N PRO A 7 5.79 14.94 12.90
CA PRO A 7 5.44 13.57 13.21
C PRO A 7 4.52 13.05 12.11
N ARG A 8 5.00 11.99 11.43
CA ARG A 8 4.27 11.33 10.34
C ARG A 8 2.86 10.86 10.74
N TRP A 9 2.64 10.65 12.04
CA TRP A 9 1.37 10.20 12.62
C TRP A 9 0.89 11.22 13.67
N PRO A 10 -0.43 11.48 13.75
CA PRO A 10 -0.98 12.37 14.76
C PRO A 10 -0.87 11.77 16.17
N PRO A 11 -0.93 12.60 17.22
CA PRO A 11 -0.99 12.13 18.60
C PRO A 11 -2.13 11.13 18.81
N GLY A 12 -1.85 10.01 19.49
CA GLY A 12 -2.82 8.93 19.72
C GLY A 12 -2.78 7.78 18.71
N LEU A 13 -1.97 7.87 17.65
CA LEU A 13 -1.73 6.77 16.68
C LEU A 13 -0.27 6.31 16.65
N GLU A 14 0.48 6.50 17.73
CA GLU A 14 1.89 6.10 17.83
C GLU A 14 2.09 4.60 17.57
N VAL A 15 1.11 3.77 17.95
CA VAL A 15 1.10 2.32 17.66
C VAL A 15 1.17 2.02 16.16
N MET A 16 0.64 2.91 15.31
CA MET A 16 0.69 2.75 13.86
C MET A 16 2.09 2.95 13.30
N LYS A 17 2.98 3.66 14.00
CA LYS A 17 4.39 3.78 13.61
C LYS A 17 5.07 2.42 13.61
N THR A 18 4.88 1.64 14.67
CA THR A 18 5.44 0.28 14.76
C THR A 18 4.91 -0.60 13.64
N VAL A 19 3.62 -0.48 13.31
CA VAL A 19 3.02 -1.23 12.19
C VAL A 19 3.59 -0.77 10.83
N ASP A 20 3.75 0.54 10.60
CA ASP A 20 4.36 1.11 9.38
C ASP A 20 5.78 0.56 9.19
N ASP A 21 6.59 0.57 10.25
CA ASP A 21 7.98 0.08 10.22
C ASP A 21 8.05 -1.43 9.92
N LEU A 22 7.13 -2.23 10.45
CA LEU A 22 7.07 -3.69 10.22
C LEU A 22 6.66 -4.06 8.79
N LEU A 23 5.97 -3.17 8.07
CA LEU A 23 5.56 -3.39 6.67
C LEU A 23 6.61 -2.94 5.65
N ARG A 24 7.78 -2.48 6.11
CA ARG A 24 8.88 -2.03 5.25
C ARG A 24 9.87 -3.14 4.97
N CYS A 25 10.34 -3.19 3.73
CA CYS A 25 11.39 -4.08 3.30
C CYS A 25 12.75 -3.63 3.84
N GLY A 26 13.48 -4.52 4.53
CA GLY A 26 14.81 -4.23 5.08
C GLY A 26 15.93 -4.02 4.05
N ILE A 27 15.64 -4.12 2.74
CA ILE A 27 16.61 -3.85 1.66
C ILE A 27 16.38 -2.47 1.04
N CYS A 28 15.13 -2.13 0.71
CA CYS A 28 14.80 -0.86 0.03
C CYS A 28 14.14 0.18 0.93
N PHE A 29 13.79 -0.16 2.17
CA PHE A 29 13.12 0.70 3.16
C PHE A 29 11.74 1.26 2.77
N GLU A 30 11.23 0.83 1.62
CA GLU A 30 9.86 1.05 1.17
C GLU A 30 8.93 -0.07 1.64
N TYR A 31 7.62 0.13 1.51
CA TYR A 31 6.65 -0.95 1.73
C TYR A 31 6.91 -2.15 0.81
N PHE A 32 6.50 -3.33 1.28
CA PHE A 32 6.65 -4.54 0.48
C PHE A 32 5.94 -4.42 -0.88
N ASN A 33 6.68 -4.67 -1.95
CA ASN A 33 6.15 -4.82 -3.30
C ASN A 33 6.33 -6.29 -3.71
N ILE A 34 5.23 -7.05 -3.70
CA ILE A 34 5.23 -8.50 -3.88
C ILE A 34 6.11 -9.16 -2.81
N ALA A 35 5.57 -9.25 -1.59
CA ALA A 35 6.28 -9.76 -0.43
C ALA A 35 6.67 -11.24 -0.64
N MET A 36 7.95 -11.53 -0.44
CA MET A 36 8.52 -12.87 -0.42
C MET A 36 9.02 -13.18 0.98
N MET A 37 8.63 -14.33 1.50
CA MET A 37 9.08 -14.89 2.77
C MET A 37 10.13 -15.99 2.52
N ILE A 38 11.12 -16.02 3.40
CA ILE A 38 12.09 -17.11 3.53
C ILE A 38 11.55 -18.11 4.57
N PRO A 39 11.10 -19.33 4.21
CA PRO A 39 10.42 -20.24 5.13
C PRO A 39 11.24 -20.68 6.36
N GLN A 40 12.56 -20.76 6.22
CA GLN A 40 13.48 -21.21 7.27
C GLN A 40 13.75 -20.18 8.38
N CYS A 41 13.44 -18.90 8.14
CA CYS A 41 13.68 -17.84 9.15
C CYS A 41 12.58 -16.78 9.20
N SER A 42 11.53 -16.90 8.39
CA SER A 42 10.36 -16.02 8.35
C SER A 42 10.63 -14.54 8.06
N HIS A 43 11.84 -14.18 7.59
CA HIS A 43 12.12 -12.82 7.12
C HIS A 43 11.45 -12.55 5.77
N ASN A 44 10.99 -11.31 5.59
CA ASN A 44 10.23 -10.88 4.41
C ASN A 44 10.95 -9.75 3.69
N TYR A 45 10.87 -9.75 2.36
CA TYR A 45 11.45 -8.73 1.47
C TYR A 45 10.60 -8.59 0.20
N CYS A 46 10.77 -7.51 -0.56
CA CYS A 46 10.18 -7.43 -1.90
C CYS A 46 10.77 -8.50 -2.82
N SER A 47 9.97 -9.01 -3.76
CA SER A 47 10.39 -10.04 -4.72
C SER A 47 11.68 -9.69 -5.47
N LEU A 48 11.75 -8.48 -6.04
CA LEU A 48 12.94 -8.02 -6.75
C LEU A 48 14.14 -7.82 -5.82
N CYS A 49 13.91 -7.34 -4.60
CA CYS A 49 14.97 -7.06 -3.63
C CYS A 49 15.68 -8.34 -3.21
N ILE A 50 14.93 -9.37 -2.80
CA ILE A 50 15.56 -10.61 -2.34
C ILE A 50 16.20 -11.40 -3.49
N ARG A 51 15.58 -11.46 -4.67
CA ARG A 51 16.17 -12.16 -5.84
C ARG A 51 17.49 -11.51 -6.28
N LYS A 52 17.55 -10.16 -6.29
CA LYS A 52 18.79 -9.43 -6.57
C LYS A 52 19.86 -9.64 -5.49
N PHE A 53 19.48 -9.79 -4.23
CA PHE A 53 20.44 -10.11 -3.17
C PHE A 53 20.97 -11.54 -3.31
N LEU A 54 20.08 -12.51 -3.56
CA LEU A 54 20.45 -13.93 -3.68
C LEU A 54 21.35 -14.22 -4.89
N SER A 55 21.26 -13.42 -5.96
CA SER A 55 22.21 -13.52 -7.09
C SER A 55 23.64 -13.07 -6.72
N TYR A 56 23.79 -12.30 -5.64
CA TYR A 56 25.09 -11.92 -5.08
C TYR A 56 25.53 -12.86 -3.95
N LYS A 57 24.64 -13.19 -3.00
CA LYS A 57 24.92 -14.09 -1.86
C LYS A 57 23.70 -14.93 -1.50
N THR A 58 23.86 -16.24 -1.45
CA THR A 58 22.82 -17.24 -1.14
C THR A 58 22.51 -17.37 0.35
N GLN A 59 22.24 -16.24 1.02
CA GLN A 59 21.90 -16.17 2.43
C GLN A 59 20.83 -15.12 2.71
N CYS A 60 20.14 -15.23 3.84
CA CYS A 60 19.24 -14.20 4.33
C CYS A 60 20.02 -12.91 4.65
N PRO A 61 19.58 -11.74 4.16
CA PRO A 61 20.21 -10.45 4.47
C PRO A 61 20.23 -10.10 5.97
N THR A 62 19.25 -10.58 6.74
CA THR A 62 19.08 -10.21 8.15
C THR A 62 19.74 -11.19 9.12
N CYS A 63 19.55 -12.50 8.92
CA CYS A 63 20.01 -13.51 9.88
C CYS A 63 21.03 -14.50 9.32
N CYS A 64 21.50 -14.28 8.08
CA CYS A 64 22.58 -15.05 7.43
C CYS A 64 22.34 -16.57 7.27
N VAL A 65 21.13 -17.06 7.50
CA VAL A 65 20.75 -18.45 7.18
C VAL A 65 20.84 -18.66 5.68
N THR A 66 21.30 -19.82 5.20
CA THR A 66 21.39 -20.15 3.77
C THR A 66 20.01 -20.16 3.11
N VAL A 67 19.90 -19.55 1.93
CA VAL A 67 18.64 -19.45 1.16
C VAL A 67 18.96 -19.55 -0.32
N THR A 68 18.12 -20.28 -1.06
CA THR A 68 18.14 -20.25 -2.53
C THR A 68 16.84 -19.66 -3.08
N GLU A 69 16.89 -19.13 -4.30
CA GLU A 69 15.73 -18.49 -4.93
C GLU A 69 14.47 -19.39 -5.03
N PRO A 70 14.57 -20.71 -5.31
CA PRO A 70 13.41 -21.61 -5.32
C PRO A 70 12.71 -21.77 -3.96
N ASP A 71 13.40 -21.51 -2.86
CA ASP A 71 12.86 -21.65 -1.50
C ASP A 71 11.88 -20.52 -1.15
N LEU A 72 11.98 -19.40 -1.85
CA LEU A 72 11.17 -18.21 -1.58
C LEU A 72 9.69 -18.47 -1.84
N LYS A 73 8.83 -18.06 -0.92
CA LYS A 73 7.37 -18.16 -1.04
C LYS A 73 6.73 -16.77 -0.96
N ASN A 74 5.68 -16.53 -1.75
CA ASN A 74 4.91 -15.30 -1.65
C ASN A 74 4.16 -15.24 -0.32
N ASN A 75 4.21 -14.09 0.35
CA ASN A 75 3.42 -13.79 1.53
C ASN A 75 2.33 -12.78 1.19
N ARG A 76 1.24 -13.26 0.58
CA ARG A 76 0.14 -12.42 0.07
C ARG A 76 -0.54 -11.57 1.15
N VAL A 77 -0.48 -12.01 2.40
CA VAL A 77 -1.04 -11.25 3.53
C VAL A 77 -0.37 -9.89 3.66
N LEU A 78 0.96 -9.80 3.46
CA LEU A 78 1.66 -8.53 3.51
C LEU A 78 1.31 -7.61 2.33
N ASP A 79 1.04 -8.20 1.15
CA ASP A 79 0.60 -7.44 -0.03
C ASP A 79 -0.80 -6.85 0.17
N GLU A 80 -1.68 -7.54 0.89
CA GLU A 80 -3.04 -7.06 1.21
C GLU A 80 -3.07 -6.02 2.34
N LEU A 81 -2.04 -5.97 3.20
CA LEU A 81 -1.97 -5.04 4.34
C LEU A 81 -1.42 -3.66 3.99
N GLU A 82 -0.56 -3.55 2.96
CA GLU A 82 0.02 -2.27 2.52
C GLU A 82 -1.07 -1.20 2.22
N PRO A 83 -2.16 -1.50 1.49
CA PRO A 83 -3.22 -0.55 1.23
C PRO A 83 -3.94 -0.08 2.50
N PHE A 84 -4.06 -0.95 3.51
CA PHE A 84 -4.79 -0.63 4.74
C PHE A 84 -4.08 0.44 5.56
N VAL A 85 -2.76 0.34 5.72
CA VAL A 85 -1.96 1.34 6.44
C VAL A 85 -1.88 2.66 5.68
N ALA A 86 -1.79 2.61 4.34
CA ALA A 86 -1.87 3.80 3.49
C ALA A 86 -3.24 4.51 3.61
N VAL A 87 -4.34 3.75 3.69
CA VAL A 87 -5.68 4.30 3.93
C VAL A 87 -5.78 4.92 5.32
N CYS A 88 -5.28 4.28 6.38
CA CYS A 88 -5.28 4.88 7.72
C CYS A 88 -4.52 6.21 7.77
N LEU A 89 -3.37 6.31 7.10
CA LEU A 89 -2.59 7.56 7.01
C LEU A 89 -3.35 8.65 6.23
N ARG A 90 -4.04 8.30 5.14
CA ARG A 90 -4.82 9.25 4.33
C ARG A 90 -6.11 9.68 5.00
N VAL A 91 -6.82 8.76 5.66
CA VAL A 91 -8.05 9.06 6.40
C VAL A 91 -7.74 9.91 7.62
N THR A 92 -6.63 9.69 8.32
CA THR A 92 -6.24 10.54 9.46
C THR A 92 -5.81 11.94 9.04
N THR A 93 -5.10 12.08 7.92
CA THR A 93 -4.78 13.39 7.32
C THR A 93 -6.02 14.08 6.73
N HIS A 94 -6.97 13.34 6.15
CA HIS A 94 -8.24 13.91 5.71
C HIS A 94 -9.21 14.21 6.87
N PHE A 95 -9.15 13.49 7.98
CA PHE A 95 -10.00 13.74 9.15
C PHE A 95 -9.51 14.98 9.92
N SER A 96 -8.19 15.18 10.02
CA SER A 96 -7.64 16.46 10.47
C SER A 96 -7.94 17.60 9.48
N CYS A 97 -7.99 17.33 8.17
CA CYS A 97 -8.49 18.30 7.18
C CYS A 97 -10.00 18.59 7.31
N PHE A 98 -10.83 17.58 7.62
CA PHE A 98 -12.28 17.75 7.84
C PHE A 98 -12.57 18.57 9.08
N LEU A 99 -11.72 18.47 10.12
CA LEU A 99 -11.86 19.25 11.35
C LEU A 99 -11.21 20.65 11.26
N LEU A 100 -10.19 20.85 10.41
CA LEU A 100 -9.51 22.15 10.25
C LEU A 100 -10.00 22.99 9.05
N PHE A 101 -10.59 22.39 8.02
CA PHE A 101 -11.19 23.11 6.89
C PHE A 101 -12.71 22.99 6.95
N LYS A 102 -13.34 23.96 7.61
CA LYS A 102 -14.79 24.16 7.59
C LYS A 102 -15.25 24.77 6.26
N GLU A 103 -14.87 24.21 5.11
CA GLU A 103 -15.49 24.44 3.79
C GLU A 103 -15.07 23.32 2.79
N PRO A 104 -15.97 22.85 1.90
CA PRO A 104 -15.72 21.69 1.03
C PRO A 104 -14.85 22.05 -0.19
N CYS A 105 -13.58 21.64 -0.19
CA CYS A 105 -12.71 21.74 -1.36
C CYS A 105 -12.84 20.51 -2.28
N CYS A 106 -14.01 20.35 -2.92
CA CYS A 106 -14.12 19.65 -4.20
C CYS A 106 -15.52 19.81 -4.79
N GLN A 107 -15.86 21.04 -5.18
CA GLN A 107 -16.76 21.26 -6.31
C GLN A 107 -15.97 21.89 -7.46
N THR A 108 -15.75 21.06 -8.49
CA THR A 108 -15.68 21.44 -9.91
C THR A 108 -14.48 22.27 -10.40
N THR A 109 -13.60 21.62 -11.18
CA THR A 109 -13.09 22.23 -12.42
C THR A 109 -13.40 21.33 -13.61
N HIS A 110 -14.44 21.76 -14.30
CA HIS A 110 -14.76 21.50 -15.68
C HIS A 110 -13.53 21.79 -16.55
N SER A 111 -13.02 20.81 -17.30
CA SER A 111 -12.29 21.09 -18.55
C SER A 111 -13.00 20.35 -19.67
N SER A 112 -13.65 21.14 -20.50
CA SER A 112 -14.51 20.74 -21.61
C SER A 112 -13.69 20.29 -22.81
N SER A 113 -13.68 18.99 -23.12
CA SER A 113 -13.78 18.45 -24.50
C SER A 113 -13.62 16.93 -24.50
N LEU A 114 -14.76 16.25 -24.49
CA LEU A 114 -15.07 14.99 -25.20
C LEU A 114 -16.40 14.48 -24.62
N GLN A 115 -17.49 15.08 -25.09
CA GLN A 115 -18.80 14.47 -24.97
C GLN A 115 -18.83 13.21 -25.84
N THR A 116 -19.53 12.18 -25.35
CA THR A 116 -20.32 11.16 -26.07
C THR A 116 -19.92 9.72 -25.73
N ALA A 117 -20.94 8.91 -25.42
CA ALA A 117 -20.95 7.47 -25.08
C ALA A 117 -20.51 7.18 -23.63
N PHE A 118 -21.42 6.96 -22.67
CA PHE A 118 -22.23 5.75 -22.60
C PHE A 118 -23.57 6.05 -21.88
N LYS A 119 -24.64 6.18 -22.66
CA LYS A 119 -26.02 6.09 -22.16
C LYS A 119 -26.74 5.07 -23.04
N ALA A 120 -26.55 3.78 -22.75
CA ALA A 120 -27.28 2.69 -23.41
C ALA A 120 -27.19 1.38 -22.61
N SER A 121 -28.08 1.20 -21.64
CA SER A 121 -28.64 -0.11 -21.31
C SER A 121 -30.13 0.10 -20.97
N LYS A 122 -30.85 0.48 -22.02
CA LYS A 122 -32.31 0.48 -22.06
C LYS A 122 -32.73 -0.99 -22.12
N GLN A 123 -33.19 -1.51 -20.99
CA GLN A 123 -34.46 -2.23 -20.85
C GLN A 123 -34.95 -2.90 -22.14
N VAL A 124 -34.54 -4.16 -22.34
CA VAL A 124 -35.28 -5.12 -23.17
C VAL A 124 -36.02 -6.02 -22.20
N ASN A 125 -37.34 -5.87 -22.19
CA ASN A 125 -38.32 -6.92 -21.94
C ASN A 125 -39.67 -6.31 -22.33
N GLY A 126 -40.03 -6.47 -23.60
CA GLY A 126 -41.41 -6.31 -24.03
C GLY A 126 -42.13 -7.63 -23.78
N GLU A 127 -43.30 -7.57 -23.14
CA GLU A 127 -44.42 -8.48 -23.40
C GLU A 127 -45.72 -7.97 -22.73
N PHE A 128 -46.78 -8.01 -23.54
CA PHE A 128 -48.21 -8.13 -23.23
C PHE A 128 -49.09 -6.91 -22.83
N LEU A 129 -50.14 -6.77 -23.66
CA LEU A 129 -51.53 -6.28 -23.46
C LEU A 129 -51.87 -4.84 -23.87
N GLY A 130 -52.75 -4.76 -24.87
CA GLY A 130 -53.52 -3.57 -25.25
C GLY A 130 -53.67 -3.43 -26.76
#